data_AF-A0A520QJ82-F1
#
_entry.id   AF-A0A520QJ82-F1
#
_cell.length_a   1.000
_cell.length_b   1.000
_cell.length_c   1.000
_cell.angle_alpha   90.00
_cell.angle_beta   90.00
_cell.angle_gamma   90.00
#
_symmetry.space_group_name_H-M   'P 1'
#
loop_
_entity.id
_entity.type
_entity.pdbx_description
1 polymer ?
#
loop_
_entity_poly.entity_id
_entity_poly.type
_entity_poly.pdbx_seq_one_letter_code
_entity_poly.pdbx_strand_id
1 'polypeptide(L)'
;MPLFLSMVEKAKAGDATARRLVDAYHHRPAVELYDLKTDPLEMANLAGRPGSEAHIKRLRSKLEAWMKEQGDKGVETELKARERQGGGRKKNNPKKK
;
A
#
# COMPACT_ATOMS: atom_id res chain seq x y z
N MET A 1 0.50 -9.02 13.26
CA MET A 1 0.59 -7.61 13.68
C MET A 1 -0.41 -7.36 14.81
N PRO A 2 0.00 -7.51 16.08
CA PRO A 2 -0.91 -7.45 17.24
C PRO A 2 -1.63 -6.09 17.42
N LEU A 3 -1.03 -4.98 16.95
CA LEU A 3 -1.60 -3.63 17.08
C LEU A 3 -2.83 -3.38 16.20
N PHE A 4 -2.90 -3.99 15.01
CA PHE A 4 -4.08 -3.83 14.15
C PHE A 4 -5.27 -4.63 14.69
N LEU A 5 -5.02 -5.79 15.31
CA LEU A 5 -6.06 -6.63 15.89
C LEU A 5 -6.79 -5.91 17.03
N SER A 6 -6.07 -5.20 17.91
CA SER A 6 -6.71 -4.43 18.98
C SER A 6 -7.55 -3.26 18.42
N MET A 7 -7.15 -2.66 17.30
CA MET A 7 -7.96 -1.64 16.62
C MET A 7 -9.25 -2.24 16.03
N VAL A 8 -9.18 -3.45 15.48
CA VAL A 8 -10.36 -4.20 15.01
C VAL A 8 -11.30 -4.53 16.17
N GLU A 9 -10.77 -4.95 17.32
CA GLU A 9 -11.57 -5.18 18.52
C GLU A 9 -12.26 -3.90 19.00
N LYS A 10 -11.52 -2.77 19.02
CA LYS A 10 -12.07 -1.46 19.37
C LYS A 10 -13.17 -1.01 18.41
N ALA A 11 -13.00 -1.28 17.11
CA ALA A 11 -14.01 -1.04 16.09
C ALA A 11 -15.28 -1.87 16.33
N LYS A 12 -15.12 -3.17 16.63
CA LYS A 12 -16.23 -4.06 16.99
C LYS A 12 -16.95 -3.63 18.27
N ALA A 13 -16.21 -3.07 19.23
CA ALA A 13 -16.76 -2.50 20.46
C ALA A 13 -17.52 -1.17 20.25
N GLY A 14 -17.59 -0.65 19.01
CA GLY A 14 -18.42 0.50 18.64
C GLY A 14 -17.68 1.83 18.51
N ASP A 15 -16.36 1.87 18.70
CA ASP A 15 -15.58 3.11 18.51
C ASP A 15 -15.67 3.57 17.04
N ALA A 16 -16.18 4.79 16.83
CA ALA A 16 -16.44 5.30 15.48
C ALA A 16 -15.14 5.55 14.69
N THR A 17 -14.08 6.02 15.36
CA THR A 17 -12.79 6.28 14.74
C THR A 17 -12.13 4.97 14.31
N ALA A 18 -12.12 3.98 15.20
CA ALA A 18 -11.58 2.65 14.90
C ALA A 18 -12.37 1.98 13.77
N ARG A 19 -13.71 2.08 13.76
CA ARG A 19 -14.52 1.58 12.65
C ARG A 19 -14.13 2.22 11.32
N ARG A 20 -14.04 3.56 11.27
CA ARG A 20 -13.63 4.29 10.06
C ARG A 20 -12.25 3.87 9.57
N LEU A 21 -11.28 3.74 10.49
CA LEU A 21 -9.90 3.40 10.15
C LEU A 21 -9.75 1.95 9.68
N VAL A 22 -10.42 1.02 10.35
CA VAL A 22 -10.43 -0.40 9.97
C VAL A 22 -11.09 -0.57 8.59
N ASP A 23 -12.22 0.12 8.37
CA ASP A 23 -12.90 0.10 7.08
C ASP A 23 -12.03 0.65 5.95
N ALA A 24 -11.42 1.83 6.16
CA ALA A 24 -10.50 2.44 5.19
C ALA A 24 -9.29 1.52 4.88
N TYR A 25 -8.77 0.81 5.89
CA TYR A 25 -7.67 -0.13 5.70
C TYR A 25 -8.07 -1.36 4.87
N HIS A 26 -9.27 -1.89 5.08
CA HIS A 26 -9.78 -3.02 4.30
C HIS A 26 -10.23 -2.64 2.89
N HIS A 27 -10.74 -1.42 2.71
CA HIS A 27 -11.33 -0.94 1.45
C HIS A 27 -10.54 0.25 0.90
N ARG A 28 -9.30 -0.01 0.49
CA ARG A 28 -8.42 1.04 -0.04
C ARG A 28 -8.72 1.35 -1.51
N PRO A 29 -8.95 2.62 -1.87
CA PRO A 29 -9.09 2.99 -3.27
C PRO A 29 -7.75 2.84 -4.01
N ALA A 30 -7.82 2.75 -5.33
CA ALA A 30 -6.61 2.64 -6.17
C ALA A 30 -5.70 3.88 -6.08
N VAL A 31 -6.27 5.04 -5.75
CA VAL A 31 -5.54 6.31 -5.61
C VAL A 31 -5.93 6.98 -4.30
N GLU A 32 -4.92 7.36 -3.53
CA GLU A 32 -5.03 8.17 -2.32
C GLU A 32 -4.16 9.43 -2.50
N LEU A 33 -4.71 10.61 -2.18
CA LEU A 33 -4.02 11.89 -2.27
C LEU A 33 -4.13 12.62 -0.93
N TYR A 34 -3.00 13.02 -0.35
CA TYR A 34 -2.96 13.73 0.93
C TYR A 34 -2.16 15.03 0.81
N ASP A 35 -2.56 16.05 1.57
CA ASP A 35 -1.76 17.25 1.78
C ASP A 35 -1.01 17.13 3.11
N LEU A 36 0.27 16.74 3.03
CA LEU A 36 1.09 16.49 4.21
C LEU A 36 1.34 17.73 5.08
N LYS A 37 1.13 18.95 4.56
CA LYS A 37 1.29 20.17 5.36
C LYS A 37 0.13 20.35 6.32
N THR A 38 -1.08 20.03 5.89
CA THR A 38 -2.31 20.21 6.67
C THR A 38 -2.81 18.92 7.31
N ASP A 39 -2.43 17.77 6.75
CA ASP A 39 -2.82 16.42 7.17
C ASP A 39 -1.58 15.52 7.28
N PRO A 40 -0.74 15.73 8.31
CA PRO A 40 0.52 14.99 8.48
C PRO A 40 0.33 13.51 8.81
N LEU A 41 -0.89 13.10 9.18
CA LEU A 41 -1.23 11.71 9.48
C LEU A 41 -1.97 11.02 8.33
N GLU A 42 -2.16 11.70 7.19
CA GLU A 42 -2.78 11.14 5.98
C GLU A 42 -4.19 10.58 6.25
N MET A 43 -4.98 11.30 7.05
CA MET A 43 -6.28 10.85 7.55
C MET A 43 -7.45 11.28 6.65
N ALA A 44 -7.22 12.25 5.77
CA ALA A 44 -8.22 12.91 4.93
C ALA A 44 -7.85 12.78 3.44
N ASN A 45 -8.24 11.66 2.82
CA ASN A 45 -8.01 11.45 1.40
C ASN A 45 -8.76 12.51 0.56
N LEU A 46 -7.98 13.22 -0.26
CA LEU A 46 -8.42 14.28 -1.17
C LEU A 46 -8.75 13.75 -2.56
N ALA A 47 -8.42 12.50 -2.89
CA ALA A 47 -8.70 11.93 -4.19
C ALA A 47 -10.22 11.93 -4.48
N GLY A 48 -10.60 12.42 -5.66
CA GLY A 48 -12.01 12.54 -6.06
C GLY A 48 -12.73 13.78 -5.52
N ARG A 49 -12.05 14.63 -4.74
CA ARG A 49 -12.57 15.96 -4.38
C ARG A 49 -12.32 16.97 -5.51
N PRO A 50 -13.17 17.99 -5.67
CA PRO A 50 -12.95 19.05 -6.66
C PRO A 50 -11.54 19.67 -6.55
N GLY A 51 -10.79 19.68 -7.65
CA GLY A 51 -9.44 20.26 -7.71
C GLY A 51 -8.31 19.28 -7.41
N SER A 52 -8.63 18.04 -7.01
CA SER A 52 -7.63 16.99 -6.79
C SER A 52 -7.05 16.43 -8.09
N GLU A 53 -7.79 16.54 -9.21
CA GLU A 53 -7.48 15.90 -10.49
C GLU A 53 -6.16 16.42 -11.08
N ALA A 54 -5.93 17.73 -11.00
CA ALA A 54 -4.70 18.35 -11.47
C ALA A 54 -3.48 17.87 -10.69
N HIS A 55 -3.62 17.70 -9.37
CA HIS A 55 -2.56 17.22 -8.49
C HIS A 55 -2.27 15.74 -8.76
N ILE A 56 -3.30 14.91 -8.88
CA ILE A 56 -3.18 13.49 -9.21
C ILE A 56 -2.47 13.33 -10.56
N LYS A 57 -2.91 14.04 -11.61
CA LYS A 57 -2.29 13.95 -12.94
C LYS A 57 -0.80 14.29 -12.88
N ARG A 58 -0.44 15.39 -12.22
CA ARG A 58 0.95 15.82 -12.08
C ARG A 58 1.81 14.79 -11.34
N LEU A 59 1.31 14.26 -10.21
CA LEU A 59 2.07 13.29 -9.40
C LEU A 59 2.17 11.93 -10.10
N ARG A 60 1.12 11.47 -10.77
CA ARG A 60 1.13 10.24 -11.56
C ARG A 60 2.17 10.29 -12.68
N SER A 61 2.25 11.40 -13.43
CA SER A 61 3.27 11.53 -14.48
C SER A 61 4.70 11.45 -13.94
N LYS A 62 4.95 11.99 -12.73
CA LYS A 62 6.27 11.87 -12.08
C LYS A 62 6.57 10.42 -11.66
N LEU A 63 5.57 9.73 -11.11
CA LEU A 63 5.68 8.32 -10.74
C LEU A 63 5.97 7.45 -11.96
N GLU A 64 5.23 7.62 -13.05
CA GLU A 64 5.40 6.87 -14.29
C GLU A 64 6.78 7.10 -14.93
N ALA A 65 7.27 8.34 -14.91
CA ALA A 65 8.63 8.65 -15.37
C ALA A 65 9.69 7.93 -14.52
N TRP A 66 9.55 7.98 -13.20
CA TRP A 66 10.48 7.31 -12.30
C TRP A 66 10.43 5.78 -12.43
N MET A 67 9.24 5.18 -12.55
CA MET A 67 9.08 3.73 -12.82
C MET A 67 9.84 3.32 -14.07
N LYS A 68 9.73 4.10 -15.16
CA LYS A 68 10.47 3.87 -16.40
C LYS A 68 11.99 3.94 -16.19
N GLU A 69 12.47 4.92 -15.43
CA GLU A 69 13.89 5.04 -15.08
C GLU A 69 14.42 3.85 -14.28
N GLN A 70 13.59 3.26 -13.41
CA GLN A 70 13.94 2.05 -12.66
C GLN A 70 13.81 0.76 -13.48
N GLY A 71 13.34 0.84 -14.73
CA GLY A 71 13.00 -0.34 -15.53
C GLY A 71 11.80 -1.11 -14.97
N ASP A 72 10.95 -0.46 -14.19
CA ASP A 72 9.72 -1.02 -13.64
C ASP A 72 8.62 -1.06 -14.71
N LYS A 73 8.17 -2.27 -15.06
CA LYS A 73 7.10 -2.56 -16.01
C LYS A 73 5.79 -2.88 -15.27
N GLY A 74 5.70 -2.57 -13.98
CA GLY A 74 4.58 -2.88 -13.11
C GLY A 74 4.46 -4.39 -12.86
N VAL A 75 3.27 -4.95 -13.11
CA VAL A 75 2.94 -6.35 -12.79
C VAL A 75 3.93 -7.35 -13.39
N GLU A 76 4.46 -7.10 -14.58
CA GLU A 76 5.48 -7.98 -15.18
C GLU A 76 6.75 -8.05 -14.31
N THR A 77 7.22 -6.89 -13.84
CA THR A 77 8.40 -6.79 -12.97
C THR A 77 8.18 -7.52 -11.64
N GLU A 78 6.96 -7.42 -11.08
CA GLU A 78 6.56 -8.11 -9.85
C GLU A 78 6.51 -9.63 -10.02
N LEU A 79 5.90 -10.13 -11.11
CA LEU A 79 5.84 -11.56 -11.39
C LEU A 79 7.24 -12.18 -11.54
N LYS A 80 8.18 -11.43 -12.14
CA LYS A 80 9.59 -11.83 -12.30
C LYS A 80 10.44 -11.62 -11.04
N ALA A 81 9.91 -11.00 -9.98
CA ALA A 81 10.69 -10.72 -8.76
C ALA A 81 11.29 -11.99 -8.14
N ARG A 82 10.61 -13.14 -8.27
CA ARG A 82 11.09 -14.45 -7.79
C ARG A 82 12.40 -14.90 -8.43
N GLU A 83 12.72 -14.45 -9.64
CA GLU A 83 13.97 -14.77 -10.34
C GLU A 83 15.17 -14.05 -9.71
N ARG A 84 14.91 -12.91 -9.06
CA ARG A 84 15.91 -12.03 -8.45
C ARG A 84 16.01 -12.21 -6.93
N GLN A 85 14.96 -12.73 -6.29
CA GLN A 85 15.00 -13.12 -4.89
C GLN A 85 15.87 -14.38 -4.76
N GLY A 86 17.01 -14.24 -4.07
CA GLY A 86 17.96 -15.33 -3.86
C GLY A 86 17.23 -16.57 -3.33
N GLY A 87 17.27 -17.66 -4.09
CA GLY A 87 16.59 -18.90 -3.73
C GLY A 87 16.98 -19.31 -2.32
N GLY A 88 16.01 -19.30 -1.40
CA GLY A 88 16.21 -19.80 -0.04
C GLY A 88 16.96 -21.13 -0.12
N ARG A 89 18.14 -21.17 0.52
CA ARG A 89 19.07 -22.30 0.61
C ARG A 89 18.27 -23.60 0.58
N LYS A 90 18.28 -24.33 -0.55
CA LYS A 90 17.63 -25.65 -0.65
C LYS A 90 18.18 -26.48 0.51
N LYS A 91 17.36 -26.72 1.55
CA LYS A 91 17.71 -27.67 2.62
C LYS A 91 17.65 -29.05 1.98
N ASN A 92 18.76 -29.47 1.38
CA ASN A 92 18.98 -30.87 1.04
C ASN A 92 19.03 -31.63 2.36
N ASN A 93 17.90 -32.20 2.78
CA ASN A 93 17.89 -33.14 3.89
C ASN A 93 18.23 -34.52 3.31
N PRO A 94 19.43 -35.09 3.56
CA PRO A 94 19.71 -36.44 3.10
C PRO A 94 18.79 -37.41 3.84
N LYS A 95 18.04 -38.22 3.07
CA LYS A 95 17.23 -39.33 3.62
C LYS A 95 18.16 -40.24 4.42
N LYS A 96 17.95 -40.34 5.73
CA LYS A 96 18.57 -41.39 6.56
C LYS A 96 18.00 -42.73 6.09
N LYS A 97 18.90 -43.64 5.73
CA LYS A 97 18.63 -45.07 5.53
C LYS A 97 18.37 -45.75 6.86
#